data_AF-A0AAF0QRU5-F1
#
_entry.id   AF-A0AAF0QRU5-F1
#
_cell.length_a   1.000
_cell.length_b   1.000
_cell.length_c   1.000
_cell.angle_alpha   90.00
_cell.angle_beta   90.00
_cell.angle_gamma   90.00
#
_symmetry.space_group_name_H-M   'P 1'
#
loop_
_entity.id
_entity.type
_entity.pdbx_description
1 polymer ?
#
loop_
_entity_poly.entity_id
_entity_poly.type
_entity_poly.pdbx_seq_one_letter_code
_entity_poly.pdbx_strand_id
1 'polypeptide(L)'
;MYFQYNKLTGFIGDHICKVQHLGAIDLGQNQLSGSVPNCLGNVTFLREIHMDSNKLSSNIPTSLGNLKDLMVLDLSSNNMVGSLPPEIGNLKAVIQMDLSMNQFSNGIPREIGGLQNLMHLSLRHNKLQGSIPDSMSNMIALEYLDISHNNISGTICYLMYSG
;
A
#
# COMPACT_ATOMS: atom_id res chain seq x y z
N MET A 1 -7.11 -6.48 15.64
CA MET A 1 -8.31 -7.24 15.24
C MET A 1 -7.86 -8.20 14.18
N TYR A 2 -8.06 -9.49 14.38
CA TYR A 2 -7.47 -10.55 13.57
C TYR A 2 -8.60 -11.47 13.09
N PHE A 3 -8.91 -11.41 11.81
CA PHE A 3 -9.97 -12.17 11.13
C PHE A 3 -9.46 -12.94 9.91
N GLN A 4 -8.15 -13.03 9.76
CA GLN A 4 -7.51 -13.67 8.61
C GLN A 4 -7.81 -15.16 8.49
N TYR A 5 -7.62 -15.72 7.30
CA TYR A 5 -7.85 -17.14 6.98
C TYR A 5 -9.29 -17.60 7.27
N ASN A 6 -10.26 -16.79 6.84
CA ASN A 6 -11.68 -17.09 6.99
C ASN A 6 -12.41 -17.05 5.64
N LYS A 7 -13.74 -17.20 5.70
CA LYS A 7 -14.62 -17.11 4.52
C LYS A 7 -15.50 -15.86 4.60
N LEU A 8 -15.03 -14.78 5.22
CA LEU A 8 -15.80 -13.55 5.35
C LEU A 8 -16.08 -12.96 3.97
N THR A 9 -17.33 -12.62 3.72
CA THR A 9 -17.81 -12.01 2.47
C THR A 9 -18.41 -10.63 2.74
N GLY A 10 -18.88 -9.94 1.70
CA GLY A 10 -19.46 -8.61 1.82
C GLY A 10 -18.40 -7.52 1.72
N PHE A 11 -18.67 -6.36 2.34
CA PHE A 11 -17.79 -5.19 2.30
C PHE A 11 -17.28 -4.84 3.69
N ILE A 12 -16.16 -4.12 3.74
CA ILE A 12 -15.64 -3.54 4.98
C ILE A 12 -16.51 -2.30 5.28
N GLY A 13 -17.35 -2.38 6.31
CA GLY A 13 -18.23 -1.27 6.67
C GLY A 13 -17.52 -0.18 7.49
N ASP A 14 -18.01 1.06 7.40
CA ASP A 14 -17.47 2.23 8.12
C ASP A 14 -17.50 2.10 9.65
N HIS A 15 -18.22 1.12 10.19
CA HIS A 15 -18.20 0.80 11.62
C HIS A 15 -16.80 0.45 12.14
N ILE A 16 -15.91 -0.06 11.27
CA ILE A 16 -14.51 -0.30 11.61
C ILE A 16 -13.79 0.98 12.04
N CYS A 17 -14.28 2.15 11.64
CA CYS A 17 -13.70 3.45 11.98
C CYS A 17 -14.03 3.90 13.41
N LYS A 18 -14.93 3.20 14.12
CA LYS A 18 -15.29 3.50 15.52
C LYS A 18 -14.26 2.98 16.53
N VAL A 19 -13.40 2.04 16.15
CA VAL A 19 -12.39 1.46 17.04
C VAL A 19 -11.09 2.28 17.03
N GLN A 20 -11.16 3.51 17.53
CA GLN A 20 -10.10 4.53 17.40
C GLN A 20 -8.74 4.17 17.99
N HIS A 21 -8.68 3.22 18.93
CA HIS A 21 -7.44 2.81 19.61
C HIS A 21 -6.81 1.54 19.04
N LEU A 22 -7.29 1.09 17.88
CA LEU A 22 -6.82 -0.17 17.32
C LEU A 22 -5.42 -0.01 16.72
N GLY A 23 -4.47 -0.84 17.17
CA GLY A 23 -3.10 -0.86 16.66
C GLY A 23 -2.91 -1.69 15.39
N ALA A 24 -3.73 -2.73 15.18
CA ALA A 24 -3.59 -3.62 14.04
C ALA A 24 -4.95 -4.12 13.54
N ILE A 25 -5.13 -4.17 12.22
CA ILE A 25 -6.25 -4.83 11.55
C ILE A 25 -5.67 -5.85 10.59
N ASP A 26 -6.09 -7.10 10.75
CA ASP A 26 -5.78 -8.18 9.82
C ASP A 26 -7.08 -8.83 9.35
N LEU A 27 -7.38 -8.63 8.06
CA LEU A 27 -8.51 -9.16 7.31
C LEU A 27 -8.04 -10.05 6.16
N GLY A 28 -6.75 -10.40 6.12
CA GLY A 28 -6.15 -11.15 5.01
C GLY A 28 -6.84 -12.48 4.72
N GLN A 29 -6.69 -13.01 3.51
CA GLN A 29 -7.14 -14.38 3.19
C GLN A 29 -8.63 -14.60 3.47
N ASN A 30 -9.47 -13.79 2.83
CA ASN A 30 -10.93 -13.81 2.96
C ASN A 30 -11.60 -13.63 1.57
N GLN A 31 -12.89 -13.31 1.54
CA GLN A 31 -13.65 -13.04 0.31
C GLN A 31 -14.33 -11.66 0.35
N LEU A 32 -13.75 -10.71 1.09
CA LEU A 32 -14.24 -9.34 1.20
C LEU A 32 -14.12 -8.63 -0.14
N SER A 33 -15.04 -7.71 -0.41
CA SER A 33 -15.20 -7.02 -1.69
C SER A 33 -15.53 -5.54 -1.48
N GLY A 34 -15.53 -4.77 -2.56
CA GLY A 34 -15.72 -3.32 -2.48
C GLY A 34 -14.44 -2.59 -2.06
N SER A 35 -14.58 -1.33 -1.64
CA SER A 35 -13.45 -0.45 -1.36
C SER A 35 -12.94 -0.55 0.09
N VAL A 36 -11.69 -0.19 0.31
CA VAL A 36 -11.19 0.18 1.65
C VAL A 36 -11.94 1.44 2.12
N PRO A 37 -12.51 1.48 3.34
CA PRO A 37 -13.26 2.65 3.82
C PRO A 37 -12.40 3.89 3.92
N ASN A 38 -12.86 5.01 3.35
CA ASN A 38 -12.15 6.30 3.46
C ASN A 38 -11.97 6.73 4.93
N CYS A 39 -12.90 6.39 5.81
CA CYS A 39 -12.79 6.75 7.22
C CYS A 39 -11.67 6.02 7.97
N LEU A 40 -11.07 4.97 7.39
CA LEU A 40 -9.98 4.24 8.02
C LEU A 40 -8.77 5.15 8.31
N GLY A 41 -8.58 6.20 7.49
CA GLY A 41 -7.59 7.25 7.72
C GLY A 41 -7.77 8.06 9.02
N ASN A 42 -8.91 7.93 9.70
CA ASN A 42 -9.16 8.57 11.00
C ASN A 42 -8.79 7.68 12.20
N VAL A 43 -8.41 6.42 11.97
CA VAL A 43 -8.01 5.49 13.03
C VAL A 43 -6.49 5.59 13.21
N THR A 44 -6.03 6.75 13.67
CA THR A 44 -4.61 7.15 13.61
C THR A 44 -3.67 6.32 14.48
N PHE A 45 -4.19 5.47 15.38
CA PHE A 45 -3.40 4.53 16.18
C PHE A 45 -2.98 3.26 15.40
N LEU A 46 -3.49 3.06 14.18
CA LEU A 46 -3.13 1.90 13.37
C LEU A 46 -1.65 1.92 12.99
N ARG A 47 -0.99 0.81 13.32
CA ARG A 47 0.38 0.47 12.96
C ARG A 47 0.42 -0.60 11.87
N GLU A 48 -0.59 -1.44 11.79
CA GLU A 48 -0.63 -2.53 10.82
C GLU A 48 -2.00 -2.65 10.16
N ILE A 49 -2.00 -2.72 8.84
CA ILE A 49 -3.17 -3.02 8.01
C ILE A 49 -2.79 -4.16 7.07
N HIS A 50 -3.43 -5.31 7.27
CA HIS A 50 -3.36 -6.46 6.37
C HIS A 50 -4.76 -6.71 5.80
N MET A 51 -4.90 -6.57 4.48
CA MET A 51 -6.14 -6.85 3.74
C MET A 51 -5.84 -7.66 2.47
N ASP A 52 -4.72 -8.39 2.48
CA ASP A 52 -4.26 -9.17 1.35
C ASP A 52 -5.25 -10.28 0.98
N SER A 53 -5.13 -10.81 -0.23
CA SER A 53 -5.82 -12.04 -0.64
C SER A 53 -7.33 -11.98 -0.42
N ASN A 54 -7.95 -10.93 -0.96
CA ASN A 54 -9.38 -10.66 -0.92
C ASN A 54 -9.89 -10.31 -2.34
N LYS A 55 -11.09 -9.76 -2.44
CA LYS A 55 -11.70 -9.27 -3.70
C LYS A 55 -11.92 -7.75 -3.64
N LEU A 56 -11.13 -7.02 -2.84
CA LEU A 56 -11.24 -5.58 -2.72
C LEU A 56 -11.00 -4.92 -4.08
N SER A 57 -11.74 -3.86 -4.35
CA SER A 57 -11.74 -3.13 -5.61
C SER A 57 -11.72 -1.63 -5.33
N SER A 58 -11.69 -0.81 -6.39
CA SER A 58 -11.50 0.65 -6.30
C SER A 58 -10.07 1.08 -5.95
N ASN A 59 -9.87 2.40 -5.88
CA ASN A 59 -8.58 3.02 -5.60
C ASN A 59 -8.23 2.96 -4.10
N ILE A 60 -6.94 3.12 -3.79
CA ILE A 60 -6.47 3.37 -2.43
C ILE A 60 -7.04 4.72 -1.96
N PRO A 61 -7.75 4.79 -0.82
CA PRO A 61 -8.20 6.06 -0.26
C PRO A 61 -7.03 6.99 0.06
N THR A 62 -7.09 8.25 -0.39
CA THR A 62 -6.06 9.26 -0.07
C THR A 62 -5.94 9.51 1.43
N SER A 63 -7.04 9.31 2.17
CA SER A 63 -7.09 9.43 3.63
C SER A 63 -6.17 8.45 4.36
N LEU A 64 -5.76 7.33 3.74
CA LEU A 64 -4.78 6.43 4.36
C LEU A 64 -3.45 7.15 4.63
N GLY A 65 -3.09 8.17 3.85
CA GLY A 65 -1.91 9.01 4.11
C GLY A 65 -1.93 9.79 5.43
N ASN A 66 -3.05 9.76 6.17
CA ASN A 66 -3.16 10.34 7.51
C ASN A 66 -2.60 9.42 8.61
N LEU A 67 -2.39 8.13 8.34
CA LEU A 67 -1.92 7.15 9.32
C LEU A 67 -0.40 7.25 9.53
N LYS A 68 0.03 8.28 10.26
CA LYS A 68 1.47 8.61 10.42
C LYS A 68 2.28 7.55 11.14
N ASP A 69 1.63 6.74 11.97
CA ASP A 69 2.24 5.66 12.75
C ASP A 69 2.14 4.29 12.05
N LEU A 70 1.60 4.23 10.82
CA LEU A 70 1.46 2.99 10.08
C LEU A 70 2.84 2.44 9.68
N MET A 71 3.12 1.22 10.10
CA MET A 71 4.36 0.48 9.87
C MET A 71 4.21 -0.55 8.74
N VAL A 72 3.06 -1.22 8.67
CA VAL A 72 2.78 -2.25 7.66
C VAL A 72 1.49 -1.93 6.91
N LEU A 73 1.58 -1.92 5.59
CA LEU A 73 0.43 -1.85 4.68
C LEU A 73 0.52 -2.99 3.67
N ASP A 74 -0.35 -3.98 3.81
CA ASP A 74 -0.51 -5.06 2.84
C ASP A 74 -1.92 -5.01 2.24
N LEU A 75 -1.99 -4.64 0.96
CA LEU A 75 -3.20 -4.66 0.12
C LEU A 75 -3.04 -5.62 -1.06
N SER A 76 -2.06 -6.51 -1.01
CA SER A 76 -1.68 -7.37 -2.12
C SER A 76 -2.79 -8.36 -2.50
N SER A 77 -2.72 -8.93 -3.70
CA SER A 77 -3.64 -9.99 -4.14
C SER A 77 -5.12 -9.61 -4.03
N ASN A 78 -5.48 -8.48 -4.64
CA ASN A 78 -6.83 -7.94 -4.70
C ASN A 78 -7.19 -7.50 -6.16
N ASN A 79 -8.33 -6.84 -6.34
CA ASN A 79 -8.77 -6.28 -7.61
C ASN A 79 -8.70 -4.74 -7.62
N MET A 80 -7.78 -4.13 -6.86
CA MET A 80 -7.68 -2.68 -6.75
C MET A 80 -7.18 -2.05 -8.06
N VAL A 81 -7.66 -0.84 -8.35
CA VAL A 81 -7.46 -0.14 -9.63
C VAL A 81 -7.01 1.31 -9.41
N GLY A 82 -6.72 2.02 -10.50
CA GLY A 82 -6.34 3.42 -10.49
C GLY A 82 -4.86 3.66 -10.19
N SER A 83 -4.48 4.91 -9.98
CA SER A 83 -3.11 5.28 -9.63
C SER A 83 -2.83 5.10 -8.14
N LEU A 84 -1.55 4.90 -7.80
CA LEU A 84 -1.06 5.08 -6.44
C LEU A 84 -1.21 6.56 -6.04
N PRO A 85 -1.95 6.91 -4.97
CA PRO A 85 -2.13 8.30 -4.58
C PRO A 85 -0.81 8.90 -4.04
N PRO A 86 -0.46 10.16 -4.36
CA PRO A 86 0.72 10.84 -3.81
C PRO A 86 0.78 10.83 -2.28
N GLU A 87 -0.38 10.80 -1.61
CA GLU A 87 -0.53 10.75 -0.16
C GLU A 87 0.08 9.49 0.46
N ILE A 88 0.36 8.42 -0.29
CA ILE A 88 1.16 7.28 0.19
C ILE A 88 2.51 7.76 0.72
N GLY A 89 3.12 8.78 0.10
CA GLY A 89 4.39 9.37 0.54
C GLY A 89 4.34 10.02 1.94
N ASN A 90 3.15 10.14 2.54
CA ASN A 90 2.96 10.67 3.87
C ASN A 90 3.07 9.64 5.01
N LEU A 91 3.15 8.35 4.69
CA LEU A 91 3.25 7.25 5.65
C LEU A 91 4.69 7.12 6.19
N LYS A 92 5.17 8.12 6.93
CA LYS A 92 6.60 8.23 7.27
C LYS A 92 7.15 7.10 8.15
N ALA A 93 6.28 6.39 8.88
CA ALA A 93 6.68 5.25 9.72
C ALA A 93 6.68 3.90 8.99
N VAL A 94 6.24 3.84 7.72
CA VAL A 94 6.07 2.56 7.01
C VAL A 94 7.41 1.89 6.76
N ILE A 95 7.49 0.61 7.10
CA ILE A 95 8.66 -0.26 6.90
C ILE A 95 8.40 -1.31 5.82
N GLN A 96 7.15 -1.74 5.66
CA GLN A 96 6.73 -2.73 4.67
C GLN A 96 5.45 -2.26 3.96
N MET A 97 5.51 -2.30 2.64
CA MET A 97 4.39 -1.96 1.77
C MET A 97 4.29 -2.98 0.64
N ASP A 98 3.23 -3.77 0.65
CA ASP A 98 2.92 -4.71 -0.43
C ASP A 98 1.59 -4.32 -1.10
N LEU A 99 1.69 -3.89 -2.35
CA LEU A 99 0.58 -3.53 -3.23
C LEU A 99 0.54 -4.43 -4.47
N SER A 100 1.24 -5.56 -4.43
CA SER A 100 1.40 -6.47 -5.56
C SER A 100 0.12 -7.20 -5.92
N MET A 101 0.09 -7.81 -7.10
CA MET A 101 -1.04 -8.62 -7.59
C MET A 101 -2.37 -7.86 -7.52
N ASN A 102 -2.38 -6.68 -8.14
CA ASN A 102 -3.54 -5.81 -8.28
C ASN A 102 -3.62 -5.31 -9.74
N GLN A 103 -4.40 -4.25 -9.99
CA GLN A 103 -4.53 -3.63 -11.31
C GLN A 103 -4.18 -2.14 -11.27
N PHE A 104 -3.29 -1.72 -10.37
CA PHE A 104 -2.82 -0.34 -10.28
C PHE A 104 -2.15 0.07 -11.59
N SER A 105 -2.44 1.28 -12.06
CA SER A 105 -1.97 1.81 -13.34
C SER A 105 -1.34 3.20 -13.17
N ASN A 106 -0.93 3.82 -14.28
CA ASN A 106 -0.16 5.07 -14.29
C ASN A 106 1.23 4.91 -13.66
N GLY A 107 1.92 6.04 -13.45
CA GLY A 107 3.26 6.07 -12.88
C GLY A 107 3.27 5.93 -11.36
N ILE A 108 4.42 5.50 -10.85
CA ILE A 108 4.70 5.55 -9.41
C ILE A 108 4.86 7.04 -9.03
N PRO A 109 4.13 7.57 -8.02
CA PRO A 109 4.22 8.97 -7.65
C PRO A 109 5.61 9.28 -7.08
N ARG A 110 6.16 10.47 -7.42
CA ARG A 110 7.46 10.91 -6.90
C ARG A 110 7.48 11.00 -5.37
N GLU A 111 6.33 11.21 -4.74
CA GLU A 111 6.16 11.31 -3.30
C GLU A 111 6.54 10.01 -2.57
N ILE A 112 6.61 8.86 -3.26
CA ILE A 112 7.11 7.60 -2.70
C ILE A 112 8.55 7.73 -2.17
N GLY A 113 9.35 8.60 -2.77
CA GLY A 113 10.71 8.92 -2.30
C GLY A 113 10.75 9.54 -0.90
N GLY A 114 9.61 9.97 -0.37
CA GLY A 114 9.49 10.45 1.00
C GLY A 114 9.44 9.34 2.06
N LEU A 115 9.40 8.06 1.66
CA LEU A 115 9.30 6.90 2.56
C LEU A 115 10.69 6.40 2.97
N GLN A 116 11.41 7.21 3.75
CA GLN A 116 12.82 6.96 4.08
C GLN A 116 13.05 5.77 5.02
N ASN A 117 12.00 5.29 5.71
CA ASN A 117 12.05 4.11 6.58
C ASN A 117 11.58 2.82 5.88
N LEU A 118 11.12 2.90 4.62
CA LEU A 118 10.57 1.75 3.93
C LEU A 118 11.69 0.79 3.52
N MET A 119 11.64 -0.43 4.06
CA MET A 119 12.62 -1.48 3.79
C MET A 119 12.16 -2.43 2.69
N HIS A 120 10.85 -2.70 2.62
CA HIS A 120 10.27 -3.63 1.67
C HIS A 120 9.17 -2.95 0.86
N LEU A 121 9.36 -2.84 -0.46
CA LEU A 121 8.35 -2.36 -1.40
C LEU A 121 8.09 -3.41 -2.49
N SER A 122 6.86 -3.92 -2.54
CA SER A 122 6.40 -4.78 -3.63
C SER A 122 5.24 -4.13 -4.38
N LEU A 123 5.45 -3.87 -5.67
CA LEU A 123 4.46 -3.39 -6.64
C LEU A 123 4.25 -4.40 -7.78
N ARG A 124 4.78 -5.62 -7.62
CA ARG A 124 4.79 -6.68 -8.63
C ARG A 124 3.38 -6.98 -9.16
N HIS A 125 3.27 -7.41 -10.42
CA HIS A 125 2.00 -7.83 -11.03
C HIS A 125 0.92 -6.74 -10.91
N ASN A 126 1.19 -5.61 -11.55
CA ASN A 126 0.25 -4.51 -11.71
C ASN A 126 0.29 -4.03 -13.18
N LYS A 127 -0.33 -2.89 -13.47
CA LYS A 127 -0.35 -2.22 -14.78
C LYS A 127 0.40 -0.89 -14.73
N LEU A 128 1.35 -0.73 -13.80
CA LEU A 128 2.12 0.51 -13.63
C LEU A 128 2.97 0.77 -14.86
N GLN A 129 3.14 2.03 -15.22
CA GLN A 129 3.84 2.45 -16.44
C GLN A 129 4.70 3.70 -16.21
N GLY A 130 5.50 4.09 -17.21
CA GLY A 130 6.41 5.23 -17.07
C GLY A 130 7.70 4.85 -16.34
N SER A 131 8.49 5.84 -15.93
CA SER A 131 9.79 5.62 -15.33
C SER A 131 9.75 5.43 -13.82
N ILE A 132 10.79 4.78 -13.29
CA ILE A 132 11.12 4.80 -11.86
C ILE A 132 11.37 6.26 -11.46
N PRO A 133 10.69 6.81 -10.43
CA PRO A 133 10.91 8.19 -10.00
C PRO A 133 12.31 8.38 -9.42
N ASP A 134 13.03 9.42 -9.86
CA ASP A 134 14.36 9.77 -9.36
C ASP A 134 14.38 9.97 -7.83
N SER A 135 13.24 10.37 -7.26
CA SER A 135 13.06 10.53 -5.81
C SER A 135 13.20 9.22 -5.02
N MET A 136 13.11 8.04 -5.65
CA MET A 136 13.40 6.77 -4.98
C MET A 136 14.85 6.67 -4.50
N SER A 137 15.78 7.48 -5.04
CA SER A 137 17.14 7.62 -4.50
C SER A 137 17.19 8.12 -3.05
N ASN A 138 16.11 8.73 -2.54
CA ASN A 138 15.99 9.16 -1.16
C ASN A 138 15.55 8.05 -0.20
N MET A 139 15.15 6.87 -0.70
CA MET A 139 14.66 5.75 0.10
C MET A 139 15.83 4.93 0.66
N ILE A 140 16.59 5.56 1.56
CA ILE A 140 17.87 5.05 2.07
C ILE A 140 17.78 3.74 2.86
N ALA A 141 16.60 3.38 3.37
CA ALA A 141 16.39 2.13 4.10
C ALA A 141 15.90 0.98 3.20
N LEU A 142 15.70 1.21 1.89
CA LEU A 142 15.11 0.22 0.99
C LEU A 142 16.07 -0.96 0.78
N GLU A 143 15.66 -2.14 1.23
CA GLU A 143 16.42 -3.39 1.12
C GLU A 143 15.84 -4.31 0.04
N TYR A 144 14.53 -4.21 -0.20
CA TYR A 144 13.82 -5.03 -1.16
C TYR A 144 12.87 -4.19 -2.01
N LEU A 145 13.04 -4.30 -3.33
CA LEU A 145 12.17 -3.68 -4.33
C LEU A 145 11.76 -4.70 -5.38
N ASP A 146 10.46 -4.96 -5.49
CA ASP A 146 9.90 -5.76 -6.58
C ASP A 146 8.88 -4.96 -7.39
N ILE A 147 9.29 -4.56 -8.60
CA ILE A 147 8.44 -3.89 -9.59
C ILE A 147 8.18 -4.78 -10.81
N SER A 148 8.52 -6.07 -10.73
CA SER A 148 8.40 -7.01 -11.86
C SER A 148 6.95 -7.18 -12.32
N HIS A 149 6.75 -7.62 -13.55
CA HIS A 149 5.41 -7.77 -14.15
C HIS A 149 4.58 -6.47 -14.09
N ASN A 150 5.18 -5.38 -14.59
CA ASN A 150 4.53 -4.10 -14.87
C ASN A 150 4.93 -3.63 -16.28
N ASN A 151 4.49 -2.44 -16.70
CA ASN A 151 4.86 -1.77 -17.93
C ASN A 151 5.84 -0.59 -17.69
N ILE A 152 6.72 -0.73 -16.70
CA ILE A 152 7.72 0.29 -16.34
C ILE A 152 8.81 0.39 -17.41
N SER A 153 9.23 1.61 -17.72
CA SER A 153 10.28 1.95 -18.68
C SER A 153 11.36 2.84 -18.05
N GLY A 154 12.35 3.30 -18.83
CA GLY A 154 13.40 4.19 -18.34
C GLY A 154 14.66 3.47 -17.84
N THR A 155 15.42 4.11 -16.96
CA THR A 155 16.73 3.60 -16.49
C THR A 155 16.70 3.22 -15.01
N ILE A 156 17.53 2.24 -14.63
CA ILE A 156 17.70 1.78 -13.24
C ILE A 156 18.65 2.71 -12.44
N CYS A 157 19.33 3.65 -13.11
CA CYS A 157 20.48 4.38 -12.58
C CYS A 157 20.30 4.97 -11.18
N TYR A 158 19.14 5.52 -10.83
CA TYR A 158 18.94 6.21 -9.56
C TYR A 158 18.91 5.31 -8.31
N LEU A 159 18.77 3.99 -8.48
CA LEU A 159 18.74 3.04 -7.37
C LEU A 159 20.13 2.49 -6.99
N MET A 160 21.15 2.70 -7.83
CA MET A 160 22.48 2.09 -7.65
C MET A 160 23.55 3.05 -7.07
N TYR A 161 23.21 4.32 -6.81
CA TYR A 161 24.17 5.33 -6.34
C TYR A 161 23.97 5.78 -4.88
N SER A 162 23.01 5.21 -4.15
CA SER A 162 22.70 5.58 -2.75
C SER A 162 23.39 4.67 -1.71
N GLY A 163 24.55 4.11 -2.04
CA GLY A 163 25.41 3.34 -1.12
C GLY A 163 26.53 4.17 -0.53
#